data_AF-A0A7V8FK87-F1
#
_entry.id   AF-A0A7V8FK87-F1
#
_cell.length_a   1.000
_cell.length_b   1.000
_cell.length_c   1.000
_cell.angle_alpha   90.00
_cell.angle_beta   90.00
_cell.angle_gamma   90.00
#
_symmetry.space_group_name_H-M   'P 1'
#
loop_
_entity.id
_entity.type
_entity.pdbx_description
1 polymer ?
#
loop_
_entity_poly.entity_id
_entity_poly.type
_entity_poly.pdbx_seq_one_letter_code
_entity_poly.pdbx_strand_id
1 'polypeptide(L)'
;MNTTMRAMLIASFALAFTACKKEEAAAPADEAKQALVAPAKEDDAGWKKYLQEVAIQNMGNITNSPFLYYLPPESDPEFAAKYERQVESATQAVARGVQPGNMLAFGSSASGKMADMIEAVFKDVSADSMKKVRVVYIGSAADNARVQAVVQPTGAEYVFVEAK
;
A
#
# COMPACT_ATOMS: atom_id res chain seq x y z
N MET A 1 -51.27 6.77 45.90
CA MET A 1 -52.31 5.72 45.80
C MET A 1 -52.12 5.04 44.45
N ASN A 2 -51.26 4.01 44.36
CA ASN A 2 -51.57 2.57 44.47
C ASN A 2 -52.16 2.08 43.12
N THR A 3 -51.55 1.17 42.34
CA THR A 3 -50.99 -0.17 42.64
C THR A 3 -50.03 -0.61 41.50
N THR A 4 -48.75 -0.95 41.69
CA THR A 4 -48.13 -2.25 42.11
C THR A 4 -48.59 -3.56 41.43
N MET A 5 -47.60 -4.29 40.88
CA MET A 5 -47.40 -5.77 40.83
C MET A 5 -48.33 -6.62 39.94
N ARG A 6 -47.97 -7.80 39.39
CA ARG A 6 -46.76 -8.63 39.11
C ARG A 6 -47.32 -9.92 38.46
N ALA A 7 -46.61 -10.51 37.47
CA ALA A 7 -46.52 -11.95 37.14
C ALA A 7 -46.07 -12.07 35.66
N MET A 8 -44.81 -12.39 35.32
CA MET A 8 -44.06 -13.65 35.45
C MET A 8 -44.73 -14.85 34.74
N LEU A 9 -44.14 -15.25 33.59
CA LEU A 9 -44.04 -16.64 33.18
C LEU A 9 -42.78 -16.83 32.32
N ILE A 10 -41.83 -17.56 32.90
CA ILE A 10 -40.61 -18.08 32.30
C ILE A 10 -40.95 -19.49 31.80
N ALA A 11 -40.66 -19.80 30.54
CA ALA A 11 -40.39 -21.17 30.11
C ALA A 11 -39.58 -21.15 28.81
N SER A 12 -38.31 -21.47 28.98
CA SER A 12 -37.28 -21.65 27.96
C SER A 12 -37.57 -22.84 27.06
N PHE A 13 -37.27 -22.73 25.75
CA PHE A 13 -36.64 -23.84 25.04
C PHE A 13 -35.63 -23.32 24.04
N ALA A 14 -34.38 -23.69 24.29
CA ALA A 14 -33.24 -23.41 23.46
C ALA A 14 -33.33 -24.18 22.14
N LEU A 15 -33.17 -23.48 21.03
CA LEU A 15 -32.59 -24.06 19.82
C LEU A 15 -31.35 -23.23 19.49
N ALA A 16 -30.23 -23.71 20.01
CA ALA A 16 -28.91 -23.33 19.57
C ALA A 16 -28.73 -23.80 18.12
N PHE A 17 -28.69 -22.86 17.18
CA PHE A 17 -27.88 -23.03 15.98
C PHE A 17 -26.58 -22.27 16.20
N THR A 18 -25.57 -23.04 16.60
CA THR A 18 -24.17 -22.66 16.59
C THR A 18 -23.73 -22.41 15.14
N ALA A 19 -23.85 -21.16 14.68
CA ALA A 19 -23.07 -20.66 13.54
C ALA A 19 -21.93 -19.79 14.10
N CYS A 20 -20.99 -20.43 14.78
CA CYS A 20 -19.68 -19.84 15.06
C CYS A 20 -18.95 -19.61 13.74
N LYS A 21 -18.71 -18.35 13.36
CA LYS A 21 -17.35 -17.80 13.41
C LYS A 21 -17.30 -16.32 13.07
N LYS A 22 -16.67 -15.60 13.99
CA LYS A 22 -15.88 -14.38 13.79
C LYS A 22 -16.66 -13.08 13.63
N GLU A 23 -17.06 -12.60 14.80
CA GLU A 23 -16.93 -11.19 15.19
C GLU A 23 -15.49 -10.75 14.87
N GLU A 24 -15.31 -10.18 13.68
CA GLU A 24 -14.12 -9.40 13.37
C GLU A 24 -14.45 -7.98 13.78
N ALA A 25 -13.86 -7.56 14.90
CA ALA A 25 -13.83 -6.16 15.29
C ALA A 25 -13.42 -5.36 14.06
N ALA A 26 -14.33 -4.51 13.59
CA ALA A 26 -14.03 -3.55 12.55
C ALA A 26 -12.85 -2.72 13.07
N ALA A 27 -11.68 -2.94 12.45
CA ALA A 27 -10.59 -1.99 12.49
C ALA A 27 -11.18 -0.61 12.14
N PRO A 28 -10.70 0.47 12.79
CA PRO A 28 -11.26 1.80 12.56
C PRO A 28 -11.32 2.06 11.07
N ALA A 29 -12.51 2.45 10.61
CA ALA A 29 -12.74 2.85 9.23
C ALA A 29 -11.86 4.09 8.95
N ASP A 30 -10.66 3.85 8.45
CA ASP A 30 -10.10 4.72 7.43
C ASP A 30 -11.20 4.83 6.36
N GLU A 31 -11.63 6.06 6.09
CA GLU A 31 -12.61 6.40 5.06
C GLU A 31 -12.42 5.46 3.86
N ALA A 32 -13.46 4.72 3.49
CA ALA A 32 -13.38 3.68 2.48
C ALA A 32 -12.88 4.28 1.16
N LYS A 33 -11.56 4.23 0.94
CA LYS A 33 -10.92 4.72 -0.26
C LYS A 33 -11.51 3.95 -1.43
N GLN A 34 -11.92 4.67 -2.46
CA GLN A 34 -12.49 4.05 -3.65
C GLN A 34 -11.47 3.05 -4.21
N ALA A 35 -11.85 1.77 -4.25
CA ALA A 35 -11.01 0.74 -4.84
C ALA A 35 -10.82 1.06 -6.33
N LEU A 36 -9.60 1.46 -6.69
CA LEU A 36 -9.20 1.66 -8.07
C LEU A 36 -8.88 0.31 -8.70
N VAL A 37 -9.29 0.13 -9.95
CA VAL A 37 -9.03 -1.09 -10.71
C VAL A 37 -7.75 -0.90 -11.53
N ALA A 38 -6.82 -1.83 -11.39
CA ALA A 38 -5.58 -1.88 -12.13
C ALA A 38 -5.85 -2.05 -13.63
N PRO A 39 -5.20 -1.27 -14.50
CA PRO A 39 -5.31 -1.44 -15.94
C PRO A 39 -4.73 -2.77 -16.43
N ALA A 40 -5.02 -3.11 -17.69
CA ALA A 40 -4.40 -4.25 -18.34
C ALA A 40 -2.87 -4.13 -18.34
N LYS A 41 -2.15 -5.26 -18.26
CA LYS A 41 -0.68 -5.28 -18.09
C LYS A 41 0.08 -4.44 -19.12
N GLU A 42 -0.41 -4.42 -20.36
CA GLU A 42 0.21 -3.75 -21.50
C GLU A 42 -0.27 -2.30 -21.69
N ASP A 43 -1.20 -1.82 -20.85
CA ASP A 43 -1.73 -0.45 -20.93
C ASP A 43 -0.83 0.54 -20.18
N ASP A 44 0.30 0.89 -20.78
CA ASP A 44 1.28 1.85 -20.21
C ASP A 44 0.63 3.18 -19.77
N ALA A 45 -0.22 3.76 -20.61
CA ALA A 45 -0.89 5.03 -20.32
C ALA A 45 -1.88 4.90 -19.15
N GLY A 46 -2.68 3.83 -19.13
CA GLY A 46 -3.57 3.52 -18.03
C GLY A 46 -2.79 3.36 -16.73
N TRP A 47 -1.66 2.64 -16.75
CA TRP A 47 -0.87 2.37 -15.55
C TRP A 47 -0.24 3.64 -14.95
N LYS A 48 0.21 4.58 -15.79
CA LYS A 48 0.69 5.89 -15.31
C LYS A 48 -0.39 6.67 -14.58
N LYS A 49 -1.62 6.70 -15.13
CA LYS A 49 -2.77 7.35 -14.50
C LYS A 49 -3.16 6.66 -13.20
N TYR A 50 -3.28 5.33 -13.23
CA TYR A 50 -3.61 4.50 -12.07
C TYR A 50 -2.62 4.73 -10.92
N LEU A 51 -1.31 4.72 -11.21
CA LEU A 51 -0.27 4.99 -10.22
C LEU A 51 -0.45 6.36 -9.56
N GLN A 52 -0.71 7.40 -10.35
CA GLN A 52 -0.94 8.74 -9.83
C GLN A 52 -2.17 8.78 -8.89
N GLU A 53 -3.29 8.19 -9.30
CA GLU A 53 -4.53 8.17 -8.50
C GLU A 53 -4.35 7.38 -7.20
N VAL A 54 -3.74 6.20 -7.25
CA VAL A 54 -3.46 5.40 -6.06
C VAL A 54 -2.49 6.12 -5.12
N ALA A 55 -1.45 6.78 -5.65
CA ALA A 55 -0.53 7.56 -4.84
C ALA A 55 -1.25 8.69 -4.11
N ILE A 56 -2.12 9.44 -4.80
CA ILE A 56 -2.93 10.52 -4.19
C ILE A 56 -3.83 9.98 -3.08
N GLN A 57 -4.53 8.87 -3.31
CA GLN A 57 -5.38 8.25 -2.28
C GLN A 57 -4.58 7.77 -1.07
N ASN A 58 -3.26 7.58 -1.20
CA ASN A 58 -2.39 7.04 -0.15
C ASN A 58 -1.40 8.05 0.44
N MET A 59 -1.62 9.36 0.22
CA MET A 59 -0.81 10.41 0.82
C MET A 59 -0.89 10.46 2.35
N GLY A 60 -2.05 10.10 2.93
CA GLY A 60 -2.25 10.20 4.38
C GLY A 60 -2.08 11.65 4.83
N ASN A 61 -1.13 11.91 5.74
CA ASN A 61 -0.82 13.26 6.22
C ASN A 61 0.20 14.02 5.36
N ILE A 62 0.69 13.43 4.27
CA ILE A 62 1.61 14.08 3.34
C ILE A 62 0.82 15.10 2.51
N THR A 63 1.31 16.34 2.44
CA THR A 63 0.70 17.40 1.62
C THR A 63 1.50 17.71 0.37
N ASN A 64 2.78 17.32 0.32
CA ASN A 64 3.64 17.50 -0.84
C ASN A 64 3.25 16.50 -1.94
N SER A 65 3.40 16.91 -3.21
CA SER A 65 3.17 16.01 -4.34
C SER A 65 4.06 14.76 -4.23
N PRO A 66 3.51 13.54 -4.43
CA PRO A 66 4.29 12.31 -4.37
C PRO A 66 5.37 12.26 -5.45
N PHE A 67 6.53 11.68 -5.11
CA PHE A 67 7.53 11.29 -6.09
C PHE A 67 7.17 9.91 -6.65
N LEU A 68 6.73 9.87 -7.91
CA LEU A 68 6.30 8.65 -8.57
C LEU A 68 7.48 7.96 -9.27
N TYR A 69 7.72 6.70 -8.92
CA TYR A 69 8.65 5.82 -9.62
C TYR A 69 7.86 4.76 -10.38
N TYR A 70 7.94 4.83 -11.70
CA TYR A 70 7.17 4.01 -12.62
C TYR A 70 8.11 3.21 -13.52
N LEU A 71 7.73 1.97 -13.81
CA LEU A 71 8.33 1.18 -14.88
C LEU A 71 7.26 0.91 -15.94
N PRO A 72 7.58 1.01 -17.25
CA PRO A 72 6.65 0.61 -18.31
C PRO A 72 6.40 -0.91 -18.26
N PRO A 73 5.46 -1.43 -19.06
CA PRO A 73 5.30 -2.87 -19.24
C PRO A 73 6.61 -3.54 -19.67
N GLU A 74 6.85 -4.77 -19.21
CA GLU A 74 8.08 -5.53 -19.55
C GLU A 74 8.22 -5.84 -21.05
N SER A 75 7.12 -5.74 -21.80
CA SER A 75 7.10 -5.88 -23.26
C SER A 75 7.67 -4.67 -24.00
N ASP A 76 7.87 -3.53 -23.32
CA ASP A 76 8.47 -2.33 -23.90
C ASP A 76 9.89 -2.67 -24.39
N PRO A 77 10.22 -2.44 -25.68
CA PRO A 77 11.54 -2.78 -26.21
C PRO A 77 12.71 -2.08 -25.51
N GLU A 78 12.46 -0.96 -24.84
CA GLU A 78 13.44 -0.20 -24.06
C GLU A 78 13.35 -0.49 -22.56
N PHE A 79 12.58 -1.50 -22.14
CA PHE A 79 12.33 -1.79 -20.73
C PHE A 79 13.62 -1.86 -19.91
N ALA A 80 14.64 -2.58 -20.39
CA ALA A 80 15.92 -2.72 -19.68
C ALA A 80 16.60 -1.36 -19.44
N ALA A 81 16.71 -0.52 -20.48
CA ALA A 81 17.32 0.80 -20.35
C ALA A 81 16.49 1.76 -19.49
N LYS A 82 15.15 1.66 -19.53
CA LYS A 82 14.27 2.45 -18.66
C LYS A 82 14.36 1.97 -17.21
N TYR A 83 14.44 0.67 -16.97
CA TYR A 83 14.64 0.07 -15.66
C TYR A 83 15.94 0.56 -15.02
N GLU A 84 17.07 0.45 -15.72
CA GLU A 84 18.37 0.89 -15.21
C GLU A 84 18.36 2.38 -14.85
N ARG A 85 17.82 3.23 -15.72
CA ARG A 85 17.68 4.67 -15.44
C ARG A 85 16.79 4.95 -14.23
N GLN A 86 15.72 4.19 -14.07
CA GLN A 86 14.81 4.36 -12.94
C GLN A 86 15.45 3.94 -11.62
N VAL A 87 16.19 2.82 -11.62
CA VAL A 87 17.01 2.37 -10.49
C VAL A 87 18.03 3.44 -10.14
N GLU A 88 18.81 3.93 -11.11
CA GLU A 88 19.82 4.96 -10.88
C GLU A 88 19.20 6.23 -10.29
N SER A 89 18.12 6.74 -10.89
CA SER A 89 17.43 7.95 -10.45
C SER A 89 16.92 7.82 -9.02
N ALA A 90 16.26 6.71 -8.69
CA ALA A 90 15.73 6.44 -7.36
C ALA A 90 16.85 6.27 -6.33
N THR A 91 17.91 5.52 -6.66
CA THR A 91 19.08 5.35 -5.79
C THR A 91 19.74 6.68 -5.47
N GLN A 92 19.93 7.55 -6.47
CA GLN A 92 20.48 8.89 -6.24
C GLN A 92 19.53 9.79 -5.42
N ALA A 93 18.22 9.63 -5.55
CA ALA A 93 17.26 10.37 -4.74
C ALA A 93 17.30 9.93 -3.26
N VAL A 94 17.30 8.63 -2.97
CA VAL A 94 17.37 8.13 -1.59
C VAL A 94 18.74 8.39 -0.96
N ALA A 95 19.83 8.29 -1.73
CA ALA A 95 21.18 8.58 -1.26
C ALA A 95 21.36 10.04 -0.85
N ARG A 96 20.64 10.99 -1.48
CA ARG A 96 20.62 12.41 -1.11
C ARG A 96 19.79 12.69 0.15
N GLY A 97 19.08 11.70 0.68
CA GLY A 97 18.19 11.82 1.82
C GLY A 97 16.83 12.41 1.43
N VAL A 98 15.78 11.60 1.60
CA VAL A 98 14.40 12.05 1.37
C VAL A 98 13.91 12.80 2.60
N GLN A 99 13.45 14.04 2.38
CA GLN A 99 13.06 14.89 3.50
C GLN A 99 11.75 14.41 4.15
N PRO A 100 11.60 14.54 5.49
CA PRO A 100 10.34 14.32 6.19
C PRO A 100 9.15 15.02 5.52
N GLY A 101 7.97 14.39 5.56
CA GLY A 101 6.77 14.94 4.93
C GLY A 101 6.73 14.76 3.41
N ASN A 102 7.59 13.91 2.84
CA ASN A 102 7.50 13.47 1.44
C ASN A 102 7.06 12.01 1.33
N MET A 103 6.64 11.67 0.12
CA MET A 103 6.17 10.35 -0.26
C MET A 103 6.89 9.85 -1.50
N LEU A 104 7.37 8.61 -1.47
CA LEU A 104 7.83 7.88 -2.65
C LEU A 104 6.79 6.81 -2.98
N ALA A 105 6.23 6.84 -4.19
CA ALA A 105 5.28 5.83 -4.64
C ALA A 105 5.88 5.03 -5.80
N PHE A 106 5.98 3.72 -5.63
CA PHE A 106 6.53 2.77 -6.58
C PHE A 106 5.41 1.90 -7.14
N GLY A 107 5.22 1.89 -8.45
CA GLY A 107 4.21 1.03 -9.06
C GLY A 107 4.35 0.82 -10.55
N SER A 108 3.93 -0.34 -11.03
CA SER A 108 4.02 -0.75 -12.43
C SER A 108 3.21 -2.02 -12.67
N SER A 109 2.86 -2.28 -13.93
CA SER A 109 2.38 -3.60 -14.37
C SER A 109 3.45 -4.69 -14.30
N ALA A 110 4.73 -4.30 -14.31
CA ALA A 110 5.91 -5.12 -14.08
C ALA A 110 6.21 -5.28 -12.57
N SER A 111 5.22 -5.72 -11.78
CA SER A 111 5.29 -5.73 -10.30
C SER A 111 6.56 -6.38 -9.74
N GLY A 112 6.96 -7.54 -10.28
CA GLY A 112 8.16 -8.25 -9.82
C GLY A 112 9.43 -7.43 -10.03
N LYS A 113 9.54 -6.76 -11.19
CA LYS A 113 10.65 -5.85 -11.48
C LYS A 113 10.60 -4.58 -10.64
N MET A 114 9.42 -4.08 -10.31
CA MET A 114 9.31 -2.96 -9.38
C MET A 114 9.83 -3.33 -7.99
N ALA A 115 9.55 -4.53 -7.50
CA ALA A 115 10.10 -5.01 -6.24
C ALA A 115 11.63 -5.21 -6.30
N ASP A 116 12.17 -5.77 -7.41
CA ASP A 116 13.62 -5.85 -7.64
C ASP A 116 14.28 -4.46 -7.60
N MET A 117 13.64 -3.46 -8.19
CA MET A 117 14.09 -2.07 -8.15
C MET A 117 14.09 -1.53 -6.72
N ILE A 118 13.03 -1.75 -5.94
CA ILE A 118 12.97 -1.27 -4.54
C ILE A 118 14.08 -1.92 -3.70
N GLU A 119 14.32 -3.22 -3.84
CA GLU A 119 15.44 -3.90 -3.17
C GLU A 119 16.78 -3.25 -3.53
N ALA A 120 17.02 -2.97 -4.81
CA ALA A 120 18.25 -2.32 -5.26
C ALA A 120 18.41 -0.90 -4.71
N VAL A 121 17.34 -0.10 -4.73
CA VAL A 121 17.33 1.30 -4.28
C VAL A 121 17.55 1.40 -2.77
N PHE A 122 16.93 0.51 -1.99
CA PHE A 122 16.94 0.58 -0.53
C PHE A 122 18.09 -0.17 0.14
N LYS A 123 18.85 -0.96 -0.62
CA LYS A 123 19.95 -1.81 -0.12
C LYS A 123 20.92 -1.09 0.83
N ASP A 124 21.34 0.12 0.46
CA ASP A 124 22.36 0.89 1.18
C ASP A 124 21.77 2.07 1.98
N VAL A 125 20.43 2.13 2.13
CA VAL A 125 19.77 3.18 2.90
C VAL A 125 19.95 2.90 4.39
N SER A 126 20.51 3.88 5.11
CA SER A 126 20.78 3.75 6.53
C SER A 126 19.49 3.59 7.34
N ALA A 127 19.55 2.78 8.39
CA ALA A 127 18.44 2.62 9.31
C ALA A 127 17.99 3.97 9.87
N ASP A 128 16.68 4.13 10.08
CA ASP A 128 16.08 5.34 10.66
C ASP A 128 16.28 6.67 9.89
N SER A 129 16.91 6.65 8.71
CA SER A 129 17.20 7.85 7.91
C SER A 129 15.97 8.46 7.23
N MET A 130 14.87 7.72 7.13
CA MET A 130 13.65 8.10 6.41
C MET A 130 12.44 8.29 7.35
N LYS A 131 12.68 8.65 8.61
CA LYS A 131 11.58 8.95 9.56
C LYS A 131 10.65 10.03 9.00
N LYS A 132 9.33 9.78 9.11
CA LYS A 132 8.26 10.64 8.58
C LYS A 132 8.26 10.79 7.04
N VAL A 133 9.00 9.94 6.34
CA VAL A 133 8.80 9.71 4.90
C VAL A 133 7.82 8.56 4.76
N ARG A 134 6.93 8.66 3.77
CA ARG A 134 6.05 7.55 3.39
C ARG A 134 6.58 6.85 2.14
N VAL A 135 6.63 5.54 2.15
CA VAL A 135 6.97 4.71 0.98
C VAL A 135 5.78 3.84 0.67
N VAL A 136 5.27 3.94 -0.56
CA VAL A 136 4.10 3.18 -1.00
C VAL A 136 4.49 2.26 -2.13
N TYR A 137 4.22 0.98 -1.95
CA TYR A 137 4.39 -0.03 -2.98
C TYR A 137 3.03 -0.42 -3.54
N ILE A 138 2.86 -0.27 -4.85
CA ILE A 138 1.64 -0.55 -5.59
C ILE A 138 1.93 -1.69 -6.56
N GLY A 139 1.50 -2.90 -6.22
CA GLY A 139 1.89 -4.10 -6.96
C GLY A 139 1.27 -5.37 -6.44
N SER A 140 1.92 -6.49 -6.69
CA SER A 140 1.46 -7.83 -6.33
C SER A 140 1.64 -8.09 -4.83
N ALA A 141 0.64 -8.72 -4.22
CA ALA A 141 0.74 -9.18 -2.82
C ALA A 141 1.86 -10.21 -2.62
N ALA A 142 2.26 -10.93 -3.67
CA ALA A 142 3.36 -11.91 -3.60
C ALA A 142 4.71 -11.26 -3.28
N ASP A 143 4.89 -9.98 -3.65
CA ASP A 143 6.14 -9.23 -3.47
C ASP A 143 6.14 -8.35 -2.21
N ASN A 144 4.98 -8.18 -1.55
CA ASN A 144 4.83 -7.28 -0.41
C ASN A 144 5.84 -7.59 0.71
N ALA A 145 5.95 -8.85 1.12
CA ALA A 145 6.82 -9.22 2.24
C ALA A 145 8.30 -8.90 1.99
N ARG A 146 8.80 -9.12 0.77
CA ARG A 146 10.20 -8.81 0.41
C ARG A 146 10.45 -7.31 0.32
N VAL A 147 9.51 -6.55 -0.24
CA VAL A 147 9.59 -5.08 -0.29
C VAL A 147 9.53 -4.47 1.10
N GLN A 148 8.61 -4.94 1.96
CA GLN A 148 8.48 -4.46 3.32
C GLN A 148 9.76 -4.66 4.13
N ALA A 149 10.40 -5.83 3.98
CA ALA A 149 11.62 -6.18 4.71
C ALA A 149 12.81 -5.24 4.44
N VAL A 150 12.92 -4.69 3.22
CA VAL A 150 14.00 -3.75 2.86
C VAL A 150 13.66 -2.29 3.19
N VAL A 151 12.38 -1.92 3.15
CA VAL A 151 11.95 -0.54 3.43
C VAL A 151 11.84 -0.26 4.93
N GLN A 152 11.27 -1.18 5.71
CA GLN A 152 10.98 -0.93 7.13
C GLN A 152 12.19 -0.50 7.98
N PRO A 153 13.41 -1.05 7.82
CA PRO A 153 14.57 -0.64 8.60
C PRO A 153 14.93 0.84 8.46
N THR A 154 14.55 1.49 7.35
CA THR A 154 14.81 2.92 7.12
C THR A 154 14.00 3.85 8.03
N GLY A 155 12.99 3.31 8.73
CA GLY A 155 12.07 4.10 9.57
C GLY A 155 10.99 4.83 8.77
N ALA A 156 10.89 4.60 7.46
CA ALA A 156 9.79 5.09 6.64
C ALA A 156 8.46 4.42 7.03
N GLU A 157 7.36 5.16 6.89
CA GLU A 157 6.03 4.59 6.94
C GLU A 157 5.78 3.80 5.64
N TYR A 158 5.73 2.47 5.75
CA TYR A 158 5.47 1.60 4.62
C TYR A 158 3.98 1.35 4.43
N VAL A 159 3.50 1.54 3.21
CA VAL A 159 2.13 1.21 2.80
C VAL A 159 2.18 0.28 1.59
N PHE A 160 1.49 -0.84 1.68
CA PHE A 160 1.25 -1.73 0.55
C PHE A 160 -0.15 -1.51 -0.02
N VAL A 161 -0.24 -1.40 -1.34
CA VAL A 161 -1.49 -1.39 -2.08
C VAL A 161 -1.43 -2.49 -3.12
N GLU A 162 -2.33 -3.45 -3.02
CA GLU A 162 -2.44 -4.51 -4.02
C GLU A 162 -3.03 -3.96 -5.32
N ALA A 163 -2.33 -4.16 -6.44
CA ALA A 163 -2.86 -3.80 -7.76
C ALA A 163 -3.80 -4.91 -8.24
N LYS A 164 -5.10 -4.62 -8.29
CA LYS A 164 -6.19 -5.55 -8.66
C LYS A 164 -7.06 -5.01 -9.78
#